data_AF-A0A9P7DHE1-F1
#
_entry.id   AF-A0A9P7DHE1-F1
#
_cell.length_a   1.000
_cell.length_b   1.000
_cell.length_c   1.000
_cell.angle_alpha   90.00
_cell.angle_beta   90.00
_cell.angle_gamma   90.00
#
_symmetry.space_group_name_H-M   'P 1'
#
loop_
_entity.id
_entity.type
_entity.pdbx_description
1 polymer ?
#
loop_
_entity_poly.entity_id
_entity_poly.type
_entity_poly.pdbx_seq_one_letter_code
_entity_poly.pdbx_strand_id
1 'polypeptide(L)'
;TVTLYPTVRAVRHTQDASIQPLCIGVCFSGTLPRHLVHSVVPIQISVSIAEEYSSFTTPVIESLALDGYPTSEGSISENVAAVSDSGHELEPYNRHVDIPITFLPLPSDFNPTDSCHWSRLLEQIQRWLVNIPSDSQHWTWGRDAFWYAFVATYPDFPSGSWLTWDARIPLQGRFIEQWLED
;
A
#
# COMPACT_ATOMS: atom_id res chain seq x y z
N THR A 1 27.20 -6.61 8.94
CA THR A 1 26.94 -6.66 7.49
C THR A 1 26.62 -8.07 7.10
N VAL A 2 25.63 -8.27 6.22
CA VAL A 2 25.30 -9.57 5.61
C VAL A 2 25.37 -9.38 4.10
N THR A 3 26.05 -10.28 3.39
CA THR A 3 26.14 -10.26 1.92
C THR A 3 25.12 -11.26 1.38
N LEU A 4 24.26 -10.81 0.47
CA LEU A 4 23.23 -11.61 -0.16
C LEU A 4 23.45 -11.63 -1.68
N TYR A 5 23.17 -12.77 -2.32
CA TYR A 5 23.40 -12.99 -3.74
C TYR A 5 22.05 -13.28 -4.42
N PRO A 6 21.41 -12.28 -5.07
CA PRO A 6 20.12 -12.47 -5.71
C PRO A 6 20.25 -13.37 -6.96
N THR A 7 19.15 -14.06 -7.32
CA THR A 7 19.15 -14.91 -8.51
C THR A 7 19.07 -14.05 -9.77
N VAL A 8 20.07 -14.21 -10.65
CA VAL A 8 20.08 -13.59 -11.98
C VAL A 8 19.42 -14.52 -13.00
N ARG A 9 18.54 -13.99 -13.86
CA ARG A 9 17.84 -14.73 -14.92
C ARG A 9 17.96 -14.00 -16.26
N ALA A 10 18.53 -14.68 -17.25
CA ALA A 10 18.55 -14.19 -18.63
C ALA A 10 17.12 -14.03 -19.18
N VAL A 11 16.83 -12.87 -19.78
CA VAL A 11 15.51 -12.55 -20.32
C VAL A 11 15.42 -13.13 -21.75
N ARG A 12 14.47 -14.05 -21.96
CA ARG A 12 14.33 -14.76 -23.24
C ARG A 12 14.17 -13.79 -24.40
N HIS A 13 14.87 -14.06 -25.50
CA HIS A 13 14.89 -13.25 -26.73
C HIS A 13 15.58 -11.87 -26.61
N THR A 14 16.34 -11.63 -25.54
CA THR A 14 17.24 -10.48 -25.40
C THR A 14 18.68 -10.94 -25.10
N GLN A 15 19.64 -10.01 -25.03
CA GLN A 15 20.97 -10.29 -24.47
C GLN A 15 21.02 -9.97 -22.95
N ASP A 16 19.91 -9.52 -22.38
CA ASP A 16 19.87 -8.90 -21.06
C ASP A 16 19.60 -9.91 -19.95
N ALA A 17 20.08 -9.59 -18.75
CA ALA A 17 19.92 -10.40 -17.55
C ALA A 17 19.19 -9.61 -16.46
N SER A 18 18.06 -10.13 -16.01
CA SER A 18 17.28 -9.56 -14.91
C SER A 18 17.80 -10.08 -13.56
N ILE A 19 17.98 -9.17 -12.60
CA ILE A 19 18.12 -9.54 -11.19
C ILE A 19 16.70 -9.75 -10.65
N GLN A 20 16.41 -10.90 -10.02
CA GLN A 20 15.13 -11.10 -9.36
C GLN A 20 15.05 -10.28 -8.06
N PRO A 21 13.89 -9.70 -7.71
CA PRO A 21 13.69 -9.03 -6.42
C PRO A 21 14.06 -9.91 -5.22
N LEU A 22 14.47 -9.27 -4.13
CA LEU A 22 14.95 -9.93 -2.91
C LEU A 22 14.34 -9.25 -1.68
N CYS A 23 13.47 -9.96 -0.97
CA CYS A 23 12.97 -9.49 0.33
C CYS A 23 14.02 -9.73 1.44
N ILE A 24 14.11 -8.76 2.36
CA ILE A 24 15.02 -8.79 3.51
C ILE A 24 14.22 -8.36 4.76
N GLY A 25 13.85 -9.32 5.60
CA GLY A 25 13.24 -9.03 6.89
C GLY A 25 14.27 -8.54 7.91
N VAL A 26 14.00 -7.40 8.57
CA VAL A 26 14.84 -6.85 9.64
C VAL A 26 14.05 -6.80 10.94
N CYS A 27 14.43 -7.65 11.90
CA CYS A 27 13.74 -7.79 13.18
C CYS A 27 14.56 -7.20 14.34
N PHE A 28 13.95 -6.34 15.14
CA PHE A 28 14.55 -5.78 16.36
C PHE A 28 13.92 -6.43 17.59
N SER A 29 14.71 -7.15 18.38
CA SER A 29 14.27 -7.77 19.64
C SER A 29 14.91 -7.08 20.85
N GLY A 30 14.12 -6.84 21.90
CA GLY A 30 14.57 -6.12 23.09
C GLY A 30 13.40 -5.54 23.89
N THR A 31 13.71 -4.61 24.80
CA THR A 31 12.69 -3.82 25.53
C THR A 31 13.09 -2.35 25.51
N LEU A 32 12.12 -1.46 25.28
CA LEU A 32 12.33 -0.01 25.35
C LEU A 32 11.99 0.51 26.76
N PRO A 33 12.81 1.40 27.35
CA PRO A 33 12.46 2.13 28.56
C PRO A 33 11.10 2.85 28.42
N ARG A 34 10.24 2.76 29.44
CA ARG A 34 8.85 3.28 29.39
C ARG A 34 8.71 4.75 28.99
N HIS A 35 9.73 5.58 29.21
CA HIS A 35 9.73 6.99 28.83
C HIS A 35 9.93 7.23 27.31
N LEU A 36 10.42 6.23 26.56
CA LEU A 36 10.59 6.30 25.10
C LEU A 36 9.38 5.75 24.32
N VAL A 37 8.35 5.22 24.99
CA VAL A 37 7.16 4.62 24.35
C VAL A 37 6.33 5.64 23.54
N HIS A 38 6.50 6.93 23.81
CA HIS A 38 5.86 8.03 23.07
C HIS A 38 6.81 8.72 22.08
N SER A 39 8.03 8.21 21.91
CA SER A 39 9.04 8.74 21.00
C SER A 39 9.12 7.85 19.75
N VAL A 40 9.08 8.46 18.57
CA VAL A 40 9.46 7.76 17.33
C VAL A 40 10.93 7.37 17.45
N VAL A 41 11.21 6.07 17.40
CA VAL A 41 12.58 5.53 17.40
C VAL A 41 13.08 5.53 15.96
N PRO A 42 14.07 6.36 15.58
CA PRO A 42 14.57 6.37 14.21
C PRO A 42 15.34 5.09 13.92
N ILE A 43 14.98 4.42 12.82
CA ILE A 43 15.68 3.24 12.30
C ILE A 43 16.29 3.61 10.95
N GLN A 44 17.60 3.45 10.82
CA GLN A 44 18.32 3.66 9.56
C GLN A 44 18.73 2.31 8.97
N ILE A 45 18.38 2.09 7.71
CA ILE A 45 18.77 0.92 6.91
C ILE A 45 19.49 1.45 5.65
N SER A 46 20.57 0.79 5.26
CA SER A 46 21.36 1.14 4.07
C SER A 46 21.63 -0.10 3.23
N VAL A 47 21.28 -0.04 1.94
CA VAL A 47 21.57 -1.10 0.95
C VAL A 47 22.48 -0.51 -0.11
N SER A 48 23.50 -1.27 -0.51
CA SER A 48 24.50 -0.89 -1.50
C SER A 48 24.84 -2.08 -2.38
N ILE A 49 25.01 -1.86 -3.68
CA ILE A 49 25.61 -2.84 -4.60
C ILE A 49 27.11 -2.53 -4.78
N ALA A 50 27.89 -3.51 -5.21
CA ALA A 50 29.30 -3.32 -5.55
C ALA A 50 29.44 -2.37 -6.77
N GLU A 51 30.52 -1.58 -6.78
CA GLU A 51 30.70 -0.43 -7.67
C GLU A 51 30.63 -0.82 -9.16
N GLU A 52 31.16 -1.98 -9.51
CA GLU A 52 31.16 -2.55 -10.86
C GLU A 52 29.76 -2.85 -11.44
N TYR A 53 28.72 -2.87 -10.59
CA TYR A 53 27.33 -3.08 -11.00
C TYR A 53 26.46 -1.80 -10.89
N SER A 54 27.00 -0.71 -10.34
CA SER A 54 26.25 0.53 -10.05
C SER A 54 25.64 1.21 -11.29
N SER A 55 26.23 1.01 -12.47
CA SER A 55 25.73 1.53 -13.75
C SER A 55 24.62 0.68 -14.39
N PHE A 56 24.36 -0.53 -13.87
CA PHE A 56 23.38 -1.47 -14.43
C PHE A 56 22.13 -1.65 -13.55
N THR A 57 22.17 -1.26 -12.28
CA THR A 57 21.04 -1.36 -11.36
C THR A 57 21.16 -0.37 -10.21
N THR A 58 20.01 0.17 -9.77
CA THR A 58 19.89 1.04 -8.59
C THR A 58 19.21 0.24 -7.47
N PRO A 59 19.79 0.17 -6.26
CA PRO A 59 19.13 -0.49 -5.14
C PRO A 59 17.90 0.32 -4.71
N VAL A 60 16.71 -0.28 -4.78
CA VAL A 60 15.46 0.28 -4.27
C VAL A 60 15.16 -0.34 -2.91
N ILE A 61 14.79 0.49 -1.94
CA ILE A 61 14.34 0.05 -0.61
C ILE A 61 12.86 0.43 -0.50
N GLU A 62 12.01 -0.54 -0.20
CA GLU A 62 10.59 -0.34 0.02
C GLU A 62 10.22 -0.83 1.42
N SER A 63 9.52 0.00 2.20
CA SER A 63 9.09 -0.32 3.55
C SER A 63 7.64 -0.81 3.56
N LEU A 64 7.39 -1.98 4.15
CA LEU A 64 6.05 -2.47 4.44
C LEU A 64 5.76 -2.41 5.94
N ALA A 65 4.60 -1.86 6.30
CA ALA A 65 4.08 -1.95 7.66
C ALA A 65 3.63 -3.39 7.94
N LEU A 66 4.08 -3.98 9.04
CA LEU A 66 3.81 -5.38 9.41
C LEU A 66 2.49 -5.54 10.18
N ASP A 67 1.52 -4.65 9.94
CA ASP A 67 0.24 -4.56 10.65
C ASP A 67 -0.75 -5.63 10.14
N GLY A 68 -0.43 -6.90 10.39
CA GLY A 68 -1.26 -8.01 9.91
C GLY A 68 -0.95 -9.41 10.46
N TYR A 69 0.16 -9.63 11.16
CA TYR A 69 0.48 -10.95 11.72
C TYR A 69 -0.19 -11.17 13.10
N PRO A 70 -1.19 -12.07 13.23
CA PRO A 70 -1.51 -12.62 14.55
C PRO A 70 -0.30 -13.41 15.07
N THR A 71 -0.02 -13.31 16.38
CA THR A 71 1.15 -13.98 16.97
C THR A 71 0.95 -15.49 17.07
N SER A 72 1.25 -16.20 15.98
CA SER A 72 1.38 -17.65 15.91
C SER A 72 2.54 -18.01 14.97
N GLU A 73 3.17 -19.16 15.21
CA GLU A 73 4.43 -19.55 14.56
C GLU A 73 4.19 -20.00 13.10
N GLY A 74 4.50 -19.15 12.10
CA GLY A 74 4.44 -19.57 10.69
C GLY A 74 4.63 -18.50 9.61
N SER A 75 5.65 -18.72 8.75
CA SER A 75 5.82 -18.29 7.35
C SER A 75 5.46 -16.86 6.85
N ILE A 76 6.54 -16.16 6.45
CA ILE A 76 6.79 -15.36 5.22
C ILE A 76 5.63 -15.13 4.20
N SER A 77 5.28 -13.86 3.95
CA SER A 77 5.06 -13.17 2.63
C SER A 77 4.81 -11.67 2.89
N GLU A 78 5.42 -10.63 2.27
CA GLU A 78 5.65 -10.27 0.85
C GLU A 78 4.35 -9.91 0.06
N ASN A 79 4.24 -8.94 -0.85
CA ASN A 79 5.09 -7.85 -1.42
C ASN A 79 4.21 -6.95 -2.35
N VAL A 80 4.36 -5.65 -2.65
CA VAL A 80 5.00 -4.43 -2.02
C VAL A 80 4.07 -3.21 -2.35
N ALA A 81 4.26 -1.95 -1.93
CA ALA A 81 5.03 -0.85 -2.59
C ALA A 81 4.37 0.52 -2.18
N ALA A 82 4.93 1.74 -2.32
CA ALA A 82 6.17 2.21 -2.95
C ALA A 82 6.73 3.48 -2.25
N VAL A 83 7.97 3.87 -2.58
CA VAL A 83 8.69 5.06 -2.10
C VAL A 83 8.91 6.07 -3.25
N SER A 84 9.16 7.35 -2.96
CA SER A 84 9.85 8.28 -3.88
C SER A 84 10.67 9.35 -3.13
N ASP A 85 11.70 9.87 -3.79
CA ASP A 85 12.76 10.73 -3.24
C ASP A 85 12.81 12.12 -3.92
N SER A 86 13.84 12.91 -3.62
CA SER A 86 13.80 14.37 -3.52
C SER A 86 14.32 15.12 -4.74
N GLY A 87 13.74 16.28 -5.03
CA GLY A 87 14.26 17.29 -5.97
C GLY A 87 13.92 18.70 -5.50
N HIS A 88 14.89 19.62 -5.51
CA HIS A 88 14.72 20.97 -4.98
C HIS A 88 14.07 21.95 -5.98
N GLU A 89 12.77 22.18 -5.82
CA GLU A 89 12.16 23.51 -6.03
C GLU A 89 11.43 23.93 -4.74
N LEU A 90 11.12 25.23 -4.59
CA LEU A 90 10.50 25.79 -3.38
C LEU A 90 8.97 25.64 -3.34
N GLU A 91 8.48 24.48 -3.74
CA GLU A 91 7.09 24.10 -3.48
C GLU A 91 6.90 23.76 -1.98
N PRO A 92 5.70 24.02 -1.42
CA PRO A 92 5.49 23.91 0.02
C PRO A 92 5.52 22.45 0.44
N TYR A 93 6.63 22.02 1.06
CA TYR A 93 6.88 20.68 1.65
C TYR A 93 5.56 20.00 2.07
N ASN A 94 5.02 19.17 1.17
CA ASN A 94 3.74 18.51 1.40
C ASN A 94 4.01 17.36 2.36
N ARG A 95 3.98 17.70 3.66
CA ARG A 95 4.27 16.80 4.78
C ARG A 95 3.61 15.47 4.47
N HIS A 96 4.41 14.43 4.33
CA HIS A 96 3.90 13.07 4.33
C HIS A 96 3.40 12.81 5.76
N VAL A 97 2.16 13.23 5.99
CA VAL A 97 1.35 12.80 7.12
C VAL A 97 1.16 11.32 6.88
N ASP A 98 1.65 10.49 7.80
CA ASP A 98 1.30 9.08 7.82
C ASP A 98 -0.20 8.98 8.07
N ILE A 99 -0.97 8.83 6.99
CA ILE A 99 -2.43 8.76 7.00
C ILE A 99 -2.82 7.32 7.35
N PRO A 100 -3.30 7.02 8.57
CA PRO A 100 -3.55 5.65 8.99
C PRO A 100 -4.75 5.08 8.21
N ILE A 101 -4.57 3.93 7.56
CA ILE A 101 -5.63 3.20 6.85
C ILE A 101 -6.40 2.34 7.86
N THR A 102 -7.44 2.90 8.49
CA THR A 102 -8.12 2.25 9.64
C THR A 102 -9.10 1.13 9.27
N PHE A 103 -9.17 0.73 8.00
CA PHE A 103 -10.06 -0.31 7.48
C PHE A 103 -9.31 -1.48 6.84
N LEU A 104 -7.98 -1.47 6.89
CA LEU A 104 -7.12 -2.60 6.55
C LEU A 104 -6.22 -2.97 7.74
N PRO A 105 -5.82 -4.24 7.89
CA PRO A 105 -6.31 -5.41 7.14
C PRO A 105 -7.81 -5.66 7.41
N LEU A 106 -8.47 -6.36 6.48
CA LEU A 106 -9.89 -6.68 6.65
C LEU A 106 -10.09 -7.58 7.89
N PRO A 107 -11.21 -7.43 8.63
CA PRO A 107 -11.53 -8.31 9.76
C PRO A 107 -11.53 -9.80 9.36
N SER A 108 -11.07 -10.68 10.25
CA SER A 108 -11.03 -12.14 9.99
C SER A 108 -12.42 -12.79 9.83
N ASP A 109 -13.47 -12.10 10.26
CA ASP A 109 -14.88 -12.43 10.09
C ASP A 109 -15.52 -11.76 8.85
N PHE A 110 -14.74 -11.08 8.00
CA PHE A 110 -15.25 -10.45 6.78
C PHE A 110 -15.74 -11.49 5.77
N ASN A 111 -17.05 -11.60 5.58
CA ASN A 111 -17.64 -12.44 4.54
C ASN A 111 -17.79 -11.65 3.23
N PRO A 112 -17.06 -11.98 2.14
CA PRO A 112 -17.19 -11.31 0.85
C PRO A 112 -18.51 -11.60 0.12
N THR A 113 -19.36 -12.49 0.63
CA THR A 113 -20.72 -12.74 0.08
C THR A 113 -21.83 -12.00 0.84
N ASP A 114 -21.51 -11.21 1.87
CA ASP A 114 -22.49 -10.44 2.65
C ASP A 114 -22.41 -8.94 2.34
N SER A 115 -23.45 -8.39 1.72
CA SER A 115 -23.55 -6.96 1.41
C SER A 115 -23.60 -6.06 2.66
N CYS A 116 -23.94 -6.58 3.84
CA CYS A 116 -23.82 -5.84 5.10
C CYS A 116 -22.34 -5.63 5.50
N HIS A 117 -21.48 -6.61 5.23
CA HIS A 117 -20.04 -6.50 5.48
C HIS A 117 -19.40 -5.51 4.48
N TRP A 118 -19.77 -5.59 3.20
CA TRP A 118 -19.37 -4.59 2.18
C TRP A 118 -19.85 -3.18 2.51
N SER A 119 -21.12 -3.01 2.90
CA SER A 119 -21.68 -1.70 3.30
C SER A 119 -20.90 -1.08 4.47
N ARG A 120 -20.57 -1.88 5.50
CA ARG A 120 -19.78 -1.42 6.64
C ARG A 120 -18.35 -1.00 6.24
N LEU A 121 -17.71 -1.74 5.33
CA LEU A 121 -16.41 -1.39 4.78
C LEU A 121 -16.50 -0.10 3.93
N LEU A 122 -17.51 0.01 3.08
CA LEU A 122 -17.80 1.16 2.24
C LEU A 122 -17.93 2.45 3.06
N GLU A 123 -18.67 2.42 4.17
CA GLU A 123 -18.76 3.56 5.08
C GLU A 123 -17.41 3.94 5.70
N GLN A 124 -16.56 2.96 6.03
CA GLN A 124 -15.23 3.20 6.61
C GLN A 124 -14.29 3.85 5.59
N ILE A 125 -14.27 3.35 4.35
CA ILE A 125 -13.48 3.93 3.26
C ILE A 125 -13.99 5.34 2.95
N GLN A 126 -15.31 5.56 2.89
CA GLN A 126 -15.88 6.90 2.69
C GLN A 126 -15.45 7.87 3.79
N ARG A 127 -15.59 7.49 5.07
CA ARG A 127 -15.17 8.31 6.23
C ARG A 127 -13.68 8.62 6.23
N TRP A 128 -12.85 7.75 5.65
CA TRP A 128 -11.42 7.99 5.49
C TRP A 128 -11.13 8.96 4.33
N LEU A 129 -11.64 8.65 3.13
CA LEU A 129 -11.47 9.46 1.91
C LEU A 129 -11.83 10.93 2.08
N VAL A 130 -12.93 11.22 2.78
CA VAL A 130 -13.43 12.59 2.95
C VAL A 130 -12.60 13.47 3.91
N ASN A 131 -11.57 12.89 4.55
CA ASN A 131 -10.71 13.55 5.53
C ASN A 131 -9.23 13.63 5.09
N ILE A 132 -8.89 13.21 3.86
CA ILE A 132 -7.51 13.17 3.35
C ILE A 132 -7.34 14.00 2.07
N PRO A 133 -6.13 14.47 1.72
CA PRO A 133 -5.91 15.35 0.57
C PRO A 133 -6.24 14.64 -0.75
N SER A 134 -7.08 15.25 -1.59
CA SER A 134 -7.56 14.67 -2.85
C SER A 134 -6.50 14.57 -3.95
N ASP A 135 -5.41 15.31 -3.81
CA ASP A 135 -4.19 15.24 -4.62
C ASP A 135 -3.25 14.09 -4.22
N SER A 136 -3.54 13.38 -3.12
CA SER A 136 -2.67 12.31 -2.63
C SER A 136 -2.86 10.96 -3.34
N GLN A 137 -1.78 10.19 -3.43
CA GLN A 137 -1.80 8.79 -3.85
C GLN A 137 -2.74 7.94 -2.96
N HIS A 138 -2.77 8.24 -1.66
CA HIS A 138 -3.69 7.61 -0.69
C HIS A 138 -5.17 7.80 -1.08
N TRP A 139 -5.57 9.01 -1.48
CA TRP A 139 -6.94 9.28 -1.94
C TRP A 139 -7.23 8.62 -3.29
N THR A 140 -6.26 8.60 -4.20
CA THR A 140 -6.40 7.94 -5.51
C THR A 140 -6.66 6.44 -5.36
N TRP A 141 -5.82 5.74 -4.57
CA TRP A 141 -6.02 4.31 -4.25
C TRP A 141 -7.31 4.08 -3.45
N GLY A 142 -7.59 4.95 -2.47
CA GLY A 142 -8.79 4.86 -1.64
C GLY A 142 -10.08 4.97 -2.43
N ARG A 143 -10.10 5.80 -3.48
CA ARG A 143 -11.26 5.99 -4.37
C ARG A 143 -11.54 4.73 -5.17
N ASP A 144 -10.51 4.08 -5.71
CA ASP A 144 -10.68 2.80 -6.40
C ASP A 144 -11.17 1.71 -5.41
N ALA A 145 -10.60 1.65 -4.19
CA ALA A 145 -11.07 0.76 -3.13
C ALA A 145 -12.53 1.03 -2.69
N PHE A 146 -12.93 2.30 -2.63
CA PHE A 146 -14.31 2.71 -2.38
C PHE A 146 -15.23 2.19 -3.49
N TRP A 147 -14.86 2.34 -4.76
CA TRP A 147 -15.69 1.88 -5.87
C TRP A 147 -15.83 0.35 -5.92
N TYR A 148 -14.77 -0.40 -5.62
CA TYR A 148 -14.87 -1.86 -5.43
C TYR A 148 -15.87 -2.23 -4.33
N ALA A 149 -15.78 -1.58 -3.15
CA ALA A 149 -16.72 -1.82 -2.06
C ALA A 149 -18.15 -1.34 -2.38
N PHE A 150 -18.31 -0.30 -3.21
CA PHE A 150 -19.60 0.23 -3.61
C PHE A 150 -20.35 -0.74 -4.51
N VAL A 151 -19.69 -1.22 -5.57
CA VAL A 151 -20.26 -2.22 -6.50
C VAL A 151 -20.53 -3.54 -5.77
N ALA A 152 -19.66 -3.97 -4.86
CA ALA A 152 -19.90 -5.16 -4.04
C ALA A 152 -21.04 -5.00 -3.02
N THR A 153 -21.38 -3.76 -2.62
CA THR A 153 -22.58 -3.46 -1.80
C THR A 153 -23.85 -3.37 -2.65
N TYR A 154 -23.74 -2.85 -3.88
CA TYR A 154 -24.86 -2.59 -4.80
C TYR A 154 -24.60 -3.20 -6.19
N PRO A 155 -24.70 -4.53 -6.36
CA PRO A 155 -24.35 -5.20 -7.63
C PRO A 155 -25.17 -4.75 -8.85
N ASP A 156 -26.37 -4.21 -8.63
CA ASP A 156 -27.24 -3.71 -9.70
C ASP A 156 -26.85 -2.31 -10.21
N PHE A 157 -25.86 -1.63 -9.60
CA PHE A 157 -25.40 -0.30 -10.03
C PHE A 157 -24.81 -0.35 -11.47
N PRO A 158 -25.14 0.58 -12.39
CA PRO A 158 -25.93 1.81 -12.22
C PRO A 158 -27.42 1.69 -12.58
N SER A 159 -27.97 0.47 -12.66
CA SER A 159 -29.34 0.21 -13.14
C SER A 159 -30.40 0.02 -12.05
N GLY A 160 -30.00 -0.38 -10.83
CA GLY A 160 -30.88 -0.67 -9.70
C GLY A 160 -31.10 0.50 -8.74
N SER A 161 -30.96 0.24 -7.44
CA SER A 161 -31.08 1.25 -6.38
C SER A 161 -29.93 1.17 -5.37
N TRP A 162 -29.30 2.30 -5.07
CA TRP A 162 -28.13 2.42 -4.20
C TRP A 162 -28.27 3.62 -3.27
N LEU A 163 -27.46 3.67 -2.20
CA LEU A 163 -27.35 4.86 -1.35
C LEU A 163 -26.45 5.91 -1.99
N THR A 164 -26.81 7.19 -1.82
CA THR A 164 -26.00 8.32 -2.27
C THR A 164 -24.71 8.40 -1.47
N TRP A 165 -23.57 8.49 -2.15
CA TRP A 165 -22.25 8.70 -1.55
C TRP A 165 -21.92 10.18 -1.38
N ASP A 166 -20.82 10.48 -0.68
CA ASP A 166 -20.32 11.85 -0.54
C ASP A 166 -19.79 12.38 -1.89
N ALA A 167 -20.38 13.46 -2.40
CA ALA A 167 -20.07 14.03 -3.72
C ALA A 167 -18.61 14.49 -3.90
N ARG A 168 -17.80 14.52 -2.83
CA ARG A 168 -16.34 14.69 -2.92
C ARG A 168 -15.61 13.47 -3.49
N ILE A 169 -16.27 12.33 -3.60
CA ILE A 169 -15.77 11.12 -4.27
C ILE A 169 -16.39 11.06 -5.67
N PRO A 170 -15.64 11.42 -6.74
CA PRO A 170 -16.16 11.41 -8.10
C PRO A 170 -16.24 9.98 -8.67
N LEU A 171 -17.17 9.77 -9.60
CA LEU A 171 -17.19 8.64 -10.52
C LEU A 171 -16.03 8.81 -11.52
N GLN A 172 -14.83 8.45 -11.07
CA GLN A 172 -13.57 8.49 -11.79
C GLN A 172 -12.62 7.44 -11.19
N GLY A 173 -11.73 6.89 -11.99
CA GLY A 173 -10.85 5.77 -11.66
C GLY A 173 -11.12 4.60 -12.59
N ARG A 174 -10.05 3.92 -13.05
CA ARG A 174 -10.11 2.93 -14.14
C ARG A 174 -11.21 1.88 -13.93
N PHE A 175 -11.38 1.39 -12.70
CA PHE A 175 -12.39 0.39 -12.38
C PHE A 175 -13.83 0.90 -12.60
N ILE A 176 -14.18 2.05 -12.03
CA ILE A 176 -15.56 2.56 -12.10
C ILE A 176 -15.90 3.15 -13.47
N GLU A 177 -14.89 3.67 -14.19
CA GLU A 177 -15.03 4.08 -15.58
C GLU A 177 -15.38 2.88 -16.46
N GLN A 178 -14.65 1.76 -16.33
CA GLN A 178 -14.93 0.53 -17.06
C GLN A 178 -16.28 -0.10 -16.67
N TRP A 179 -16.63 -0.11 -15.38
CA TRP A 179 -17.93 -0.62 -14.89
C TRP A 179 -19.14 0.18 -15.43
N LEU A 180 -18.94 1.42 -15.90
CA LEU A 180 -19.99 2.24 -16.50
C LEU A 180 -20.06 2.14 -18.03
N GLU A 181 -19.17 1.36 -18.66
CA GLU A 181 -19.15 1.11 -20.11
C GLU A 181 -19.78 -0.25 -20.50
N ASP A 182 -19.99 -1.16 -19.54
CA ASP A 182 -20.61 -2.50 -19.68
C ASP A 182 -22.16 -2.50 -19.49
#